data_AF-A0A9P0VTU1-F1
#
_entry.id   AF-A0A9P0VTU1-F1
#
_cell.length_a   1.000
_cell.length_b   1.000
_cell.length_c   1.000
_cell.angle_alpha   90.00
_cell.angle_beta   90.00
_cell.angle_gamma   90.00
#
_symmetry.space_group_name_H-M   'P 1'
#
loop_
_entity.id
_entity.type
_entity.pdbx_description
1 polymer ?
#
loop_
_entity_poly.entity_id
_entity_poly.type
_entity_poly.pdbx_seq_one_letter_code
_entity_poly.pdbx_strand_id
1 'polypeptide(L)'
;MNNDIPLGGKIIIILGDFRHCAPIVPLAGKNETISASVKCSQLWQHFVKYDLLTNVRALPQQNEFKDWLMTIGNNSEILRHLENGRDTIVKVPNHIIVENVTESIYGSNLIEHDSTLLQKAILSPLNIHVKDINAVVLEKLPGRSRQYIVLIVLSEKTIQLKMLLMI
;
A
#
# COMPACT_ATOMS: atom_id res chain seq x y z
N MET A 1 13.12 36.43 -5.25
CA MET A 1 13.17 35.39 -4.20
C MET A 1 14.55 34.75 -4.31
N ASN A 2 15.53 35.26 -3.55
CA ASN A 2 16.90 34.74 -3.55
C ASN A 2 17.16 34.15 -2.17
N ASN A 3 16.94 32.85 -2.03
CA ASN A 3 17.36 32.12 -0.85
C ASN A 3 17.94 30.79 -1.31
N ASP A 4 19.26 30.65 -1.24
CA ASP A 4 19.99 29.45 -1.61
C ASP A 4 19.99 28.41 -0.48
N ILE A 5 19.32 28.70 0.65
CA ILE A 5 19.16 27.76 1.75
C ILE A 5 18.13 26.69 1.34
N PRO A 6 18.50 25.39 1.37
CA PRO A 6 17.59 24.30 1.06
C PRO A 6 16.27 24.44 1.83
N LEU A 7 15.14 24.27 1.12
CA LEU A 7 13.78 24.31 1.68
C LEU A 7 13.48 25.59 2.48
N GLY A 8 14.17 26.69 2.18
CA GLY A 8 13.98 27.99 2.85
C GLY A 8 14.37 27.97 4.33
N GLY A 9 15.26 27.06 4.75
CA GLY A 9 15.69 26.91 6.14
C GLY A 9 14.68 26.20 7.05
N LYS A 10 13.63 25.59 6.48
CA LYS A 10 12.67 24.80 7.25
C LYS A 10 13.27 23.45 7.63
N ILE A 11 12.99 23.02 8.85
CA ILE A 11 13.26 21.65 9.28
C ILE A 11 12.21 20.75 8.63
N ILE A 12 12.66 19.81 7.81
CA ILE A 12 11.81 18.80 7.17
C ILE A 12 12.16 17.43 7.74
N ILE A 13 11.14 16.70 8.19
CA ILE A 13 11.26 15.33 8.68
C ILE A 13 10.42 14.47 7.73
N ILE A 14 11.06 13.50 7.09
CA ILE A 14 10.39 12.50 6.25
C ILE A 14 10.38 11.20 7.03
N LEU A 15 9.20 10.61 7.17
CA LEU A 15 9.01 9.29 7.79
C LEU A 15 8.44 8.36 6.73
N GLY A 16 9.02 7.17 6.60
CA GLY A 16 8.55 6.20 5.63
C GLY A 16 9.49 5.00 5.50
N ASP A 17 9.02 4.00 4.76
CA ASP A 17 9.79 2.83 4.39
C ASP A 17 9.87 2.74 2.86
N PHE A 18 11.07 2.85 2.30
CA PHE A 18 11.29 2.80 0.85
C PHE A 18 11.13 1.40 0.25
N ARG A 19 10.86 0.39 1.07
CA ARG A 19 10.46 -0.95 0.65
C ARG A 19 8.96 -1.03 0.35
N HIS A 20 8.20 0.02 0.65
CA HIS A 20 6.80 0.16 0.24
C HIS A 20 6.69 0.54 -1.25
N CYS A 21 5.44 0.69 -1.74
CA CYS A 21 5.16 1.03 -3.13
C CYS A 21 5.87 2.33 -3.56
N ALA A 22 6.43 2.31 -4.77
CA ALA A 22 6.97 3.50 -5.41
C ALA A 22 5.87 4.55 -5.68
N PRO A 23 6.23 5.83 -5.90
CA PRO A 23 5.26 6.87 -6.24
C PRO A 23 4.41 6.49 -7.44
N ILE A 24 3.12 6.81 -7.41
CA ILE A 24 2.24 6.59 -8.55
C ILE A 24 2.40 7.79 -9.50
N VAL A 25 3.04 7.58 -10.64
CA VAL A 25 3.14 8.58 -11.70
C VAL A 25 2.28 8.12 -12.88
N PRO A 26 1.16 8.80 -13.19
CA PRO A 26 0.26 8.39 -14.26
C PRO A 26 0.99 8.27 -15.60
N LEU A 27 0.75 7.18 -16.32
CA LEU A 27 1.32 6.90 -17.65
C LEU A 27 2.86 6.76 -17.68
N ALA A 28 3.51 6.72 -16.52
CA ALA A 28 4.95 6.62 -16.41
C ALA A 28 5.42 5.16 -16.42
N GLY A 29 6.62 4.94 -16.98
CA GLY A 29 7.31 3.66 -16.87
C GLY A 29 7.97 3.48 -15.50
N LYS A 30 8.66 2.34 -15.37
CA LYS A 30 9.40 1.98 -14.15
C LYS A 30 10.49 3.00 -13.80
N ASN A 31 11.25 3.45 -14.79
CA ASN A 31 12.38 4.35 -14.57
C ASN A 31 11.89 5.73 -14.14
N GLU A 32 10.86 6.26 -14.81
CA GLU A 32 10.25 7.54 -14.48
C GLU A 32 9.63 7.51 -13.07
N THR A 33 8.97 6.41 -12.72
CA THR A 33 8.42 6.19 -11.37
C THR A 33 9.52 6.19 -10.30
N ILE A 34 10.65 5.53 -10.56
CA ILE A 34 11.79 5.52 -9.64
C ILE A 34 12.41 6.92 -9.54
N SER A 35 12.60 7.61 -10.67
CA SER A 35 13.16 8.97 -10.71
C SER A 35 12.28 9.99 -9.99
N ALA A 36 10.98 9.75 -9.89
CA ALA A 36 10.07 10.57 -9.09
C ALA A 36 10.19 10.34 -7.57
N SER A 37 10.92 9.31 -7.13
CA SER A 37 11.17 9.06 -5.70
C SER A 37 12.00 10.18 -5.08
N VAL A 38 11.69 10.53 -3.82
CA VAL A 38 12.45 11.52 -3.05
C VAL A 38 13.95 11.15 -2.95
N LYS A 39 14.30 9.86 -3.00
CA LYS A 39 15.69 9.41 -3.00
C LYS A 39 16.47 9.80 -4.26
N CYS A 40 15.78 10.05 -5.36
CA CYS A 40 16.36 10.52 -6.62
C CYS A 40 16.41 12.06 -6.70
N SER A 41 15.87 12.77 -5.72
CA SER A 41 15.95 14.23 -5.65
C SER A 41 17.35 14.71 -5.30
N GLN A 42 17.79 15.80 -5.91
CA GLN A 42 19.03 16.49 -5.53
C GLN A 42 19.00 16.96 -4.06
N LEU A 43 17.81 17.15 -3.48
CA LEU A 43 17.67 17.53 -2.08
C LEU A 43 18.00 16.39 -1.11
N TRP A 44 17.99 15.13 -1.58
CA TRP A 44 18.22 13.96 -0.74
C TRP A 44 19.56 14.01 -0.01
N GLN A 45 20.58 14.60 -0.63
CA GLN A 45 21.91 14.78 -0.03
C GLN A 45 21.91 15.65 1.25
N HIS A 46 20.87 16.45 1.48
CA HIS A 46 20.74 17.28 2.68
C HIS A 46 20.04 16.56 3.85
N PHE A 47 19.48 15.37 3.63
CA PHE A 47 18.80 14.61 4.67
C PHE A 47 19.79 13.75 5.46
N VAL A 48 19.61 13.74 6.78
CA VAL A 48 20.30 12.80 7.68
C VAL A 48 19.40 11.58 7.88
N LYS A 49 19.95 10.38 7.66
CA LYS A 49 19.21 9.12 7.79
C LYS A 49 19.23 8.63 9.23
N TYR A 50 18.05 8.27 9.76
CA TYR A 50 17.89 7.54 11.01
C TYR A 50 17.05 6.30 10.76
N ASP A 51 17.46 5.17 11.35
CA ASP A 51 16.77 3.89 11.19
C ASP A 51 16.01 3.53 12.46
N LEU A 52 14.73 3.18 12.32
CA LEU A 52 13.91 2.63 13.40
C LEU A 52 14.06 1.10 13.38
N LEU A 53 14.72 0.55 14.41
CA LEU A 53 15.06 -0.88 14.45
C LEU A 53 13.99 -1.74 15.14
N THR A 54 13.13 -1.12 15.95
CA THR A 54 12.11 -1.83 16.73
C THR A 54 10.78 -1.84 16.00
N ASN A 55 10.31 -3.03 15.59
CA ASN A 55 8.97 -3.22 15.08
C ASN A 55 7.98 -3.32 16.25
N VAL A 56 7.13 -2.31 16.42
CA VAL A 56 6.12 -2.25 17.49
C VAL A 56 4.76 -2.85 17.09
N ARG A 57 4.58 -3.24 15.83
CA ARG A 57 3.33 -3.80 15.31
C ARG A 57 3.31 -5.32 15.36
N ALA A 58 4.46 -5.96 15.18
CA ALA A 58 4.58 -7.42 15.25
C ALA A 58 4.41 -7.90 16.69
N LEU A 59 3.59 -8.92 16.90
CA LEU A 59 3.47 -9.56 18.21
C LEU A 59 4.76 -10.34 18.54
N PRO A 60 5.13 -10.50 19.83
CA PRO A 60 6.35 -11.23 20.22
C PRO A 60 6.45 -12.65 19.65
N GLN A 61 5.31 -13.29 19.38
CA GLN A 61 5.20 -14.65 18.85
C GLN A 61 5.38 -14.72 17.32
N GLN A 62 5.43 -13.59 16.62
CA GLN A 62 5.47 -13.51 15.14
C GLN A 62 6.87 -13.28 14.57
N ASN A 63 7.93 -13.67 15.31
CA ASN A 63 9.31 -13.42 14.88
C ASN A 63 9.63 -14.06 13.52
N GLU A 64 9.21 -15.31 13.28
CA GLU A 64 9.45 -15.99 12.01
C GLU A 64 8.81 -15.24 10.83
N PHE A 65 7.55 -14.83 10.97
CA PHE A 65 6.85 -14.06 9.94
C PHE A 65 7.48 -12.67 9.74
N LYS A 66 7.89 -12.02 10.82
CA LYS A 66 8.60 -10.73 10.77
C LYS A 66 9.90 -10.86 9.98
N ASP A 67 10.70 -11.88 10.28
CA ASP A 67 12.00 -12.08 9.65
C ASP A 67 11.83 -12.44 8.17
N TRP A 68 10.86 -13.28 7.81
CA TRP A 68 10.48 -13.55 6.42
C TRP A 68 9.98 -12.30 5.68
N LEU A 69 9.15 -11.45 6.29
CA LEU A 69 8.77 -10.18 5.65
C LEU A 69 9.98 -9.27 5.40
N MET A 70 10.95 -9.28 6.30
CA MET A 70 12.18 -8.50 6.14
C MET A 70 13.06 -9.03 5.00
N THR A 71 13.13 -10.35 4.79
CA THR A 71 13.87 -10.91 3.64
C THR A 71 13.23 -10.51 2.31
N ILE A 72 11.89 -10.46 2.25
CA ILE A 72 11.17 -9.97 1.07
C ILE A 72 11.45 -8.49 0.84
N GLY A 73 11.26 -7.66 1.86
CA GLY A 73 11.45 -6.21 1.74
C GLY A 73 12.88 -5.82 1.37
N ASN A 74 13.87 -6.59 1.80
CA ASN A 74 15.28 -6.38 1.47
C ASN A 74 15.70 -7.10 0.17
N ASN A 75 14.77 -7.79 -0.49
CA ASN A 75 15.01 -8.53 -1.72
C ASN A 75 16.13 -9.59 -1.59
N SER A 76 16.23 -10.23 -0.41
CA SER A 76 17.28 -11.21 -0.09
C SER A 76 16.83 -12.67 -0.23
N GLU A 77 15.51 -12.94 -0.30
CA GLU A 77 14.93 -14.28 -0.55
C GLU A 77 14.38 -14.43 -1.98
N ILE A 78 15.11 -13.92 -2.97
CA ILE A 78 14.82 -14.18 -4.37
C ILE A 78 15.20 -15.63 -4.69
N LEU A 79 14.20 -16.50 -4.90
CA LEU A 79 14.45 -17.87 -5.33
C LEU A 79 15.07 -17.90 -6.73
N ARG A 80 14.55 -17.05 -7.63
CA ARG A 80 15.07 -16.85 -8.99
C ARG A 80 14.44 -15.61 -9.62
N HIS A 81 15.16 -14.97 -10.54
CA HIS A 81 14.55 -14.07 -11.51
C HIS A 81 13.89 -14.88 -12.63
N LEU A 82 12.70 -14.49 -13.08
CA LEU A 82 12.14 -15.06 -14.31
C LEU A 82 13.00 -14.65 -15.51
N GLU A 83 12.90 -15.41 -16.61
CA GLU A 83 13.68 -15.19 -17.84
C GLU A 83 13.50 -13.78 -18.43
N ASN A 84 12.41 -13.09 -18.06
CA ASN A 84 12.16 -11.72 -18.45
C ASN A 84 12.99 -10.66 -17.68
N GLY A 85 13.82 -11.08 -16.72
CA GLY A 85 14.70 -10.23 -15.91
C GLY A 85 13.99 -9.19 -15.03
N ARG A 86 12.66 -9.20 -14.98
CA ARG A 86 11.83 -8.20 -14.30
C ARG A 86 11.07 -8.78 -13.12
N ASP A 87 10.73 -10.05 -13.19
CA ASP A 87 9.91 -10.70 -12.18
C ASP A 87 10.77 -11.57 -11.27
N THR A 88 10.34 -11.66 -10.03
CA THR A 88 11.06 -12.31 -8.94
C THR A 88 10.15 -13.38 -8.35
N ILE A 89 10.66 -14.59 -8.19
CA ILE A 89 9.94 -15.64 -7.47
C ILE A 89 10.34 -15.61 -6.00
N VAL A 90 9.34 -15.58 -5.12
CA VAL A 90 9.49 -15.64 -3.67
C VAL A 90 8.75 -16.87 -3.15
N LYS A 91 9.31 -17.54 -2.14
CA LYS A 91 8.61 -18.63 -1.44
C LYS A 91 7.59 -18.05 -0.47
N VAL A 92 6.33 -18.39 -0.65
CA VAL A 92 5.26 -18.05 0.30
C VAL A 92 5.07 -19.20 1.29
N PRO A 93 5.02 -18.95 2.61
CA PRO A 93 4.74 -20.00 3.59
C PRO A 93 3.39 -20.66 3.34
N ASN A 94 3.35 -22.00 3.32
CA ASN A 94 2.10 -22.73 3.01
C ASN A 94 0.95 -22.42 3.98
N HIS A 95 1.27 -22.09 5.24
CA HIS A 95 0.26 -21.82 6.27
C HIS A 95 -0.51 -20.49 6.08
N ILE A 96 -0.08 -19.62 5.16
CA ILE A 96 -0.80 -18.38 4.81
C ILE A 96 -1.54 -18.46 3.47
N ILE A 97 -1.50 -19.61 2.80
CA ILE A 97 -2.22 -19.85 1.54
C ILE A 97 -3.57 -20.46 1.88
N VAL A 98 -4.64 -19.89 1.33
CA VAL A 98 -6.01 -20.34 1.54
C VAL A 98 -6.72 -20.44 0.19
N GLU A 99 -7.61 -21.43 0.04
CA GLU A 99 -8.39 -21.62 -1.19
C GLU A 99 -9.47 -20.55 -1.35
N ASN A 100 -10.18 -20.23 -0.26
CA ASN A 100 -11.23 -19.22 -0.23
C ASN A 100 -10.94 -18.17 0.84
N VAL A 101 -10.37 -17.04 0.42
CA VAL A 101 -10.02 -15.93 1.33
C VAL A 101 -11.25 -15.32 1.99
N THR A 102 -12.40 -15.28 1.31
CA THR A 102 -13.62 -14.68 1.90
C THR A 102 -14.12 -15.52 3.06
N GLU A 103 -14.19 -16.83 2.88
CA GLU A 103 -14.64 -17.76 3.92
C GLU A 103 -13.60 -17.92 5.03
N SER A 104 -12.30 -17.90 4.70
CA SER A 104 -11.23 -17.94 5.69
C SER A 104 -11.26 -16.74 6.63
N ILE A 105 -11.57 -15.54 6.14
CA ILE A 105 -11.57 -14.30 6.94
C ILE A 105 -12.93 -14.04 7.61
N TYR A 106 -14.02 -14.17 6.85
CA TYR A 106 -15.36 -13.79 7.28
C TYR A 106 -16.23 -14.98 7.71
N GLY A 107 -15.82 -16.22 7.44
CA GLY A 107 -16.64 -17.41 7.64
C GLY A 107 -17.69 -17.61 6.55
N SER A 108 -18.43 -18.72 6.66
CA SER A 108 -19.49 -19.07 5.70
C SER A 108 -20.78 -18.27 5.94
N ASN A 109 -21.07 -17.92 7.20
CA ASN A 109 -22.28 -17.21 7.61
C ASN A 109 -21.92 -15.94 8.39
N LEU A 110 -22.35 -14.78 7.89
CA LEU A 110 -22.19 -13.51 8.57
C LEU A 110 -23.40 -13.25 9.48
N ILE A 111 -23.13 -12.80 10.70
CA ILE A 111 -24.16 -12.51 11.71
C ILE A 111 -24.37 -11.00 11.78
N GLU A 112 -25.63 -10.59 11.93
CA GLU A 112 -25.98 -9.18 12.08
C GLU A 112 -25.35 -8.64 13.37
N HIS A 113 -24.75 -7.45 13.30
CA HIS A 113 -24.07 -6.79 14.43
C HIS A 113 -22.80 -7.48 14.97
N ASP A 114 -22.16 -8.37 14.22
CA ASP A 114 -20.82 -8.87 14.59
C ASP A 114 -19.78 -7.74 14.48
N SER A 115 -19.35 -7.23 15.64
CA SER A 115 -18.37 -6.14 15.75
C SER A 115 -16.96 -6.56 15.32
N THR A 116 -16.68 -7.86 15.21
CA THR A 116 -15.38 -8.35 14.74
C THR A 116 -15.19 -8.13 13.25
N LEU A 117 -16.26 -7.96 12.48
CA LEU A 117 -16.20 -7.67 11.04
C LEU A 117 -15.44 -6.36 10.74
N LEU A 118 -15.52 -5.39 11.65
CA LEU A 118 -14.83 -4.09 11.52
C LEU A 118 -13.31 -4.20 11.67
N GLN A 119 -12.81 -5.32 12.20
CA GLN A 119 -11.38 -5.55 12.42
C GLN A 119 -10.73 -6.37 11.29
N LYS A 120 -11.52 -6.77 10.30
CA LYS A 120 -11.11 -7.65 9.20
C LYS A 120 -11.05 -6.86 7.89
N ALA A 121 -10.08 -7.20 7.06
CA ALA A 121 -9.95 -6.63 5.71
C ALA A 121 -9.34 -7.66 4.77
N ILE A 122 -9.77 -7.62 3.50
CA ILE A 122 -9.14 -8.35 2.41
C ILE A 122 -8.54 -7.31 1.47
N LEU A 123 -7.25 -7.43 1.20
CA LEU A 123 -6.53 -6.56 0.27
C LEU A 123 -6.32 -7.30 -1.04
N SER A 124 -6.49 -6.60 -2.16
CA SER A 124 -6.22 -7.13 -3.49
C SER A 124 -5.48 -6.06 -4.32
N PRO A 125 -4.51 -6.46 -5.15
CA PRO A 125 -3.72 -5.52 -5.93
C PRO A 125 -4.52 -4.76 -7.00
N LEU A 126 -5.68 -5.29 -7.43
CA LEU A 126 -6.49 -4.68 -8.47
C LEU A 126 -7.89 -4.33 -7.97
N ASN A 127 -8.35 -3.12 -8.30
CA ASN A 127 -9.69 -2.64 -7.94
C ASN A 127 -10.82 -3.50 -8.51
N ILE A 128 -10.61 -4.19 -9.64
CA ILE A 128 -11.61 -5.11 -10.19
C ILE A 128 -11.87 -6.28 -9.24
N HIS A 129 -10.82 -6.94 -8.77
CA HIS A 129 -10.94 -8.02 -7.79
C HIS A 129 -11.47 -7.52 -6.44
N VAL A 130 -11.12 -6.29 -6.02
CA VAL A 130 -11.72 -5.68 -4.82
C VAL A 130 -13.24 -5.57 -4.98
N LYS A 131 -13.74 -5.15 -6.15
CA LYS A 131 -15.18 -5.09 -6.42
C LYS A 131 -15.82 -6.47 -6.37
N ASP A 132 -15.19 -7.47 -7.00
CA ASP A 132 -15.71 -8.84 -7.03
C ASP A 132 -15.79 -9.43 -5.61
N ILE A 133 -14.72 -9.29 -4.83
CA ILE A 133 -14.67 -9.75 -3.44
C ILE A 133 -15.71 -9.01 -2.58
N ASN A 134 -15.83 -7.69 -2.74
CA ASN A 134 -16.80 -6.89 -2.00
C ASN A 134 -18.23 -7.32 -2.34
N ALA A 135 -18.55 -7.62 -3.61
CA ALA A 135 -19.87 -8.12 -3.99
C ALA A 135 -20.20 -9.43 -3.27
N VAL A 136 -19.27 -10.40 -3.28
CA VAL A 136 -19.43 -11.69 -2.58
C VAL A 136 -19.66 -11.49 -1.08
N VAL A 137 -18.92 -10.60 -0.42
CA VAL A 137 -19.08 -10.34 1.02
C VAL A 137 -20.40 -9.60 1.30
N LEU A 138 -20.80 -8.65 0.45
CA LEU A 138 -22.06 -7.92 0.58
C LEU A 138 -23.28 -8.83 0.46
N GLU A 139 -23.25 -9.83 -0.43
CA GLU A 139 -24.33 -10.83 -0.58
C GLU A 139 -24.50 -11.71 0.66
N LYS A 140 -23.41 -11.94 1.42
CA LYS A 140 -23.43 -12.71 2.66
C LYS A 140 -23.95 -11.92 3.86
N LEU A 141 -23.91 -10.58 3.82
CA LEU A 141 -24.31 -9.76 4.95
C LEU A 141 -25.83 -9.81 5.16
N PRO A 142 -26.29 -10.08 6.39
CA PRO A 142 -27.71 -10.01 6.69
C PRO A 142 -28.21 -8.56 6.63
N GLY A 143 -29.47 -8.39 6.26
CA GLY A 143 -30.14 -7.09 6.22
C GLY A 143 -30.50 -6.62 4.81
N ARG A 144 -30.98 -5.38 4.72
CA ARG A 144 -31.45 -4.79 3.45
C ARG A 144 -30.33 -4.02 2.76
N SER A 145 -30.09 -4.35 1.49
CA SER A 145 -29.22 -3.55 0.62
C SER A 145 -29.75 -2.11 0.47
N ARG A 146 -28.83 -1.16 0.42
CA ARG A 146 -29.11 0.26 0.17
C ARG A 146 -28.13 0.78 -0.87
N GLN A 147 -28.65 1.50 -1.85
CA GLN A 147 -27.84 2.14 -2.88
C GLN A 147 -27.79 3.65 -2.64
N TYR A 148 -26.58 4.20 -2.63
CA TYR A 148 -26.33 5.65 -2.53
C TYR A 148 -25.77 6.13 -3.86
N ILE A 149 -26.42 7.14 -4.45
CA ILE A 149 -26.01 7.71 -5.74
C ILE A 149 -25.32 9.04 -5.46
N VAL A 150 -24.09 9.20 -5.95
CA VAL A 150 -23.33 10.44 -5.84
C VAL A 150 -23.51 11.25 -7.12
N LEU A 151 -23.98 12.49 -6.98
CA LEU A 151 -24.06 13.45 -8.07
C LEU A 151 -22.81 14.34 -8.04
N ILE A 152 -22.00 14.28 -9.09
CA ILE A 152 -20.85 15.17 -9.26
C ILE A 152 -21.23 16.25 -10.28
N VAL A 153 -21.31 17.51 -9.82
CA VAL A 153 -21.53 18.67 -10.69
C VAL A 153 -20.16 19.31 -10.95
N LEU A 154 -19.72 19.29 -12.21
CA LEU A 154 -18.49 19.96 -12.62
C LEU A 154 -18.82 21.41 -12.96
N SER A 155 -18.48 22.34 -12.07
CA SER A 155 -18.43 23.78 -12.40
C SER A 155 -17.09 24.11 -13.05
N GLU A 156 -17.09 24.91 -14.12
CA GLU A 156 -15.90 25.26 -14.92
C GLU A 156 -14.73 25.90 -14.13
N LYS A 157 -14.94 26.32 -12.88
CA LYS A 157 -13.94 27.04 -12.06
C LYS A 157 -12.87 26.17 -11.39
N THR A 158 -12.96 24.83 -11.43
CA THR A 158 -12.11 23.96 -10.56
C THR A 158 -10.84 23.42 -11.25
N ILE A 159 -10.59 23.72 -12.51
CA ILE A 159 -9.46 23.12 -13.27
C ILE A 159 -8.09 23.68 -12.82
N GLN A 160 -8.01 24.81 -12.12
CA GLN A 160 -6.73 25.45 -11.74
C GLN A 160 -6.08 24.96 -10.43
N LEU A 161 -6.69 24.06 -9.66
CA LEU A 161 -6.20 23.72 -8.31
C LEU A 161 -5.50 22.35 -8.16
N LYS A 162 -5.21 21.63 -9.25
CA LYS A 162 -4.41 20.38 -9.21
C LYS A 162 -2.97 20.60 -9.64
N MET A 163 -2.19 21.34 -8.86
CA MET A 163 -0.72 21.27 -8.94
C MET A 163 -0.01 21.71 -7.65
N LEU A 164 -0.56 21.41 -6.48
CA LEU A 164 0.15 21.67 -5.22
C LEU A 164 -0.10 20.54 -4.20
N LEU A 165 1.02 20.05 -3.64
CA LEU A 165 1.17 19.04 -2.59
C LEU A 165 0.98 17.56 -2.97
N MET A 166 2.10 16.91 -3.30
CA MET A 166 2.56 15.73 -2.56
C MET A 166 4.07 15.88 -2.38
N ILE A 167 4.48 16.19 -1.16
CA ILE A 167 5.81 15.85 -0.63
C ILE A 167 5.63 14.52 0.10
#